data_AF-A0AAW2CZV9-F1
#
_entry.id   AF-A0AAW2CZV9-F1
#
_cell.length_a   1.000
_cell.length_b   1.000
_cell.length_c   1.000
_cell.angle_alpha   90.00
_cell.angle_beta   90.00
_cell.angle_gamma   90.00
#
_symmetry.space_group_name_H-M   'P 1'
#
loop_
_entity.id
_entity.type
_entity.pdbx_description
1 polymer ?
#
loop_
_entity_poly.entity_id
_entity_poly.type
_entity_poly.pdbx_seq_one_letter_code
_entity_poly.pdbx_strand_id
1 'polypeptide(L)' 'MDDCSVAVLIDESARRWNEELIDGIFSQEEAALIKKNPLSRRVSEDVLIWPYTRRMGSTHAKQAIGSSKKKRR' A
#
# COMPACT_ATOMS: atom_id res chain seq x y z
N MET A 1 -8.74 -8.61 -18.41
CA MET A 1 -7.64 -7.72 -18.01
C MET A 1 -7.01 -8.43 -16.85
N ASP A 2 -5.93 -9.16 -17.11
CA ASP A 2 -5.23 -9.88 -16.05
C ASP A 2 -4.67 -8.86 -15.07
N ASP A 3 -5.13 -8.92 -13.82
CA ASP A 3 -4.68 -8.06 -12.73
C ASP A 3 -3.23 -8.41 -12.37
N CYS A 4 -2.26 -7.89 -13.13
CA CYS A 4 -0.83 -7.96 -12.83
C CYS A 4 -0.45 -7.00 -11.68
N SER A 5 -1.22 -7.02 -10.60
CA SER A 5 -0.94 -6.20 -9.42
C SER A 5 0.19 -6.81 -8.60
N VAL A 6 1.10 -5.98 -8.08
CA VAL A 6 2.18 -6.44 -7.19
C VAL A 6 1.61 -7.08 -5.92
N ALA A 7 0.39 -6.71 -5.51
CA ALA A 7 -0.29 -7.30 -4.38
C ALA A 7 -0.47 -8.83 -4.52
N VAL A 8 -0.65 -9.33 -5.75
CA VAL A 8 -0.87 -10.77 -6.00
C VAL A 8 0.42 -11.58 -5.80
N LEU A 9 1.59 -10.94 -5.87
CA LEU A 9 2.90 -11.55 -5.63
C LEU A 9 3.21 -11.70 -4.13
N ILE A 10 2.39 -11.13 -3.25
CA ILE A 10 2.61 -11.10 -1.81
C ILE A 10 1.56 -11.98 -1.13
N ASP A 11 2.01 -12.93 -0.33
CA ASP A 11 1.13 -13.62 0.61
C ASP A 11 0.83 -12.66 1.78
N GLU A 12 -0.36 -12.07 1.78
CA GLU A 12 -0.80 -11.13 2.81
C GLU A 12 -0.82 -11.75 4.22
N SER A 13 -1.09 -13.06 4.32
CA SER A 13 -1.20 -13.75 5.60
C SER A 13 0.17 -13.96 6.25
N ALA A 14 1.16 -14.39 5.46
CA ALA A 14 2.52 -14.61 5.93
C ALA A 14 3.41 -13.36 5.79
N ARG A 15 2.94 -12.33 5.07
CA ARG A 15 3.71 -11.14 4.66
C ARG A 15 5.08 -11.47 4.12
N ARG A 16 5.07 -12.42 3.19
CA ARG A 16 6.22 -12.88 2.44
C ARG A 16 5.89 -12.88 0.96
N TRP A 17 6.93 -12.88 0.15
CA TRP A 17 6.81 -13.08 -1.28
C TRP A 17 6.26 -14.49 -1.54
N ASN A 18 5.33 -14.60 -2.49
CA ASN A 18 4.88 -15.89 -2.99
C ASN A 18 5.93 -16.42 -3.96
N GLU A 19 6.92 -17.15 -3.43
CA GLU A 19 8.08 -17.61 -4.19
C GLU A 19 7.68 -18.51 -5.36
N GLU A 20 6.69 -19.39 -5.18
CA GLU A 20 6.19 -20.28 -6.25
C GLU A 20 5.61 -19.48 -7.42
N LEU A 21 4.83 -18.44 -7.12
CA LEU A 21 4.24 -17.59 -8.15
C LEU A 21 5.30 -16.73 -8.85
N ILE A 22 6.26 -16.20 -8.10
CA ILE A 22 7.34 -15.36 -8.64
C ILE A 22 8.26 -16.18 -9.54
N ASP A 23 8.65 -17.38 -9.12
CA ASP A 23 9.50 -18.27 -9.92
C ASP A 23 8.78 -18.82 -11.17
N GLY A 24 7.44 -18.83 -11.17
CA GLY A 24 6.63 -19.21 -12.32
C GLY A 24 6.40 -18.10 -13.35
N ILE A 25 6.51 -16.82 -12.95
CA ILE A 25 6.24 -15.65 -13.80
C ILE A 25 7.52 -14.99 -14.29
N PHE A 26 8.54 -14.89 -13.42
CA PHE A 26 9.76 -14.13 -13.69
C PHE A 26 10.94 -15.05 -14.01
N SER A 27 11.93 -14.53 -14.72
CA SER A 27 13.20 -15.25 -14.91
C SER A 27 13.93 -15.41 -13.57
N GLN A 28 14.84 -16.38 -13.48
CA GLN A 28 15.55 -16.68 -12.23
C GLN A 28 16.30 -15.46 -11.66
N GLU A 29 16.87 -14.60 -12.52
CA GLU A 29 17.55 -13.37 -12.10
C GLU A 29 16.56 -12.34 -11.54
N GLU A 30 15.43 -12.13 -12.21
CA GLU A 30 14.38 -11.19 -11.77
C GLU A 30 13.71 -11.67 -10.48
N ALA A 31 13.41 -12.96 -10.38
CA ALA A 31 12.84 -13.58 -9.19
C ALA A 31 13.77 -13.39 -7.97
N ALA A 32 15.08 -13.55 -8.16
CA ALA A 32 16.07 -13.30 -7.12
C ALA A 32 16.11 -11.83 -6.69
N LEU A 33 15.97 -10.89 -7.63
CA LEU A 33 15.91 -9.45 -7.34
C LEU A 33 14.64 -9.07 -6.57
N ILE A 34 13.48 -9.62 -6.96
CA ILE A 34 12.21 -9.37 -6.28
C ILE A 34 12.27 -9.91 -4.85
N LYS A 35 12.70 -11.16 -4.66
CA LYS A 35 12.84 -11.82 -3.35
C LYS A 35 13.80 -11.08 -2.41
N LYS A 36 14.77 -10.33 -2.96
CA LYS A 36 15.71 -9.51 -2.19
C LYS A 36 15.06 -8.27 -1.55
N ASN A 37 13.92 -7.80 -2.06
CA ASN A 37 13.24 -6.64 -1.50
C ASN A 37 12.55 -7.02 -0.17
N PRO A 38 12.91 -6.40 0.97
CA PRO A 38 12.31 -6.75 2.24
C PRO A 38 10.85 -6.28 2.32
N LEU A 39 9.94 -7.22 2.60
CA LEU A 39 8.56 -6.88 2.95
C LEU A 39 8.47 -6.46 4.40
N SER A 40 7.69 -5.39 4.66
CA SER A 40 7.45 -4.95 6.03
C SER A 40 6.75 -6.05 6.83
N ARG A 41 7.27 -6.34 8.02
CA ARG A 41 6.68 -7.31 8.95
C ARG A 41 5.62 -6.68 9.86
N ARG A 42 5.48 -5.34 9.83
CA ARG A 42 4.54 -4.58 10.65
C ARG A 42 3.50 -3.83 9.82
N VAL A 43 2.25 -3.91 10.24
CA VAL A 43 1.18 -3.14 9.61
C VAL A 43 1.33 -1.77 10.24
N SER A 44 1.90 -0.85 9.46
CA SER A 44 2.05 0.54 9.86
C SER A 44 1.42 1.37 8.77
N GLU A 45 0.69 2.40 9.17
CA GLU A 45 0.26 3.43 8.24
C GLU A 45 1.50 4.19 7.76
N ASP A 46 1.55 4.49 6.47
CA ASP A 46 2.63 5.27 5.88
C ASP A 46 2.58 6.70 6.43
N VAL A 47 3.69 7.18 6.98
CA VAL A 47 3.81 8.55 7.48
C VAL A 47 4.52 9.40 6.44
N LEU A 48 3.81 10.39 5.89
CA LEU A 48 4.39 11.34 4.95
C LEU A 48 5.25 12.36 5.71
N ILE A 49 6.58 12.19 5.63
CA ILE A 49 7.54 13.14 6.21
C ILE A 49 8.16 13.95 5.07
N TRP A 50 7.57 15.11 4.77
CA TRP A 50 8.10 16.04 3.77
C TRP A 50 8.58 17.34 4.45
N PRO A 51 9.84 17.79 4.27
CA PRO A 51 10.38 18.93 5.02
C PRO A 51 9.71 20.27 4.69
N TYR A 52 8.95 20.36 3.58
CA TYR A 52 8.18 21.55 3.21
C TYR A 52 6.71 21.53 3.64
N THR A 53 6.21 20.47 4.30
CA THR A 53 4.91 20.53 4.99
C THR A 53 5.06 21.29 6.30
N ARG A 54 5.35 22.58 6.17
CA ARG A 54 5.39 23.53 7.28
C ARG A 54 3.95 23.80 7.69
N ARG A 55 3.50 23.12 8.75
CA ARG A 55 2.39 23.57 9.61
C ARG A 55 1.03 23.65 8.90
N MET A 56 0.40 22.51 8.64
CA MET A 56 -1.06 22.46 8.65
C MET A 56 -1.47 21.41 9.69
N GLY A 57 -1.66 21.87 10.94
CA GLY A 57 -2.33 21.06 11.94
C GLY A 57 -3.77 20.85 11.51
N SER A 58 -4.14 19.62 11.19
CA SER A 58 -5.53 19.15 11.06
C SER A 58 -5.46 17.61 11.07
N THR A 59 -5.46 16.98 12.24
CA THR A 59 -6.61 16.21 12.75
C THR A 59 -7.28 15.30 11.72
N HIS A 60 -7.17 13.98 11.98
CA HIS A 60 -8.11 12.93 11.60
C HIS A 60 -8.73 13.03 10.20
N ALA A 61 -8.23 12.23 9.26
CA ALA A 61 -9.02 11.79 8.12
C ALA A 61 -10.18 10.88 8.62
N LYS A 62 -11.24 11.48 9.18
CA LYS A 62 -12.55 10.83 9.28
C LYS A 62 -13.30 11.14 7.99
N GLN A 63 -13.62 10.07 7.27
CA GLN A 63 -14.44 10.06 6.07
C GLN A 63 -15.71 10.90 6.24
N ALA A 64 -15.99 11.72 5.23
CA ALA A 64 -17.23 12.46 5.09
C ALA A 64 -18.35 11.49 4.70
N ILE A 65 -19.22 11.13 5.66
CA ILE A 65 -20.56 10.64 5.36
C ILE A 65 -21.47 11.88 5.31
N GLY A 66 -22.07 12.08 4.14
CA GLY A 66 -22.78 13.31 3.80
C GLY A 66 -24.02 13.59 4.65
N SER A 67 -24.41 14.85 4.67
CA SER A 67 -25.81 15.26 4.76
C SER A 67 -25.98 16.63 4.13
N SER A 68 -26.68 16.61 3.00
CA SER A 68 -27.08 17.75 2.19
C SER A 68 -28.02 18.70 2.95
N LYS A 69 -27.82 20.01 2.70
CA LYS A 69 -28.81 21.11 2.59
C LYS A 69 -29.82 21.25 3.75
N LYS A 70 -30.02 22.43 4.36
CA LYS A 70 -30.49 23.65 3.66
C LYS A 70 -30.56 24.81 4.66
N LYS A 71 -29.95 25.93 4.26
CA LYS A 71 -30.03 27.26 4.88
C LYS A 71 -31.41 27.91 4.63
N ARG A 72 -31.77 28.86 5.51
CA ARG A 72 -32.68 30.04 5.38
C ARG A 72 -33.67 30.05 6.55
N ARG A 73 -33.86 31.13 7.31
CA ARG A 73 -33.60 32.55 7.07
C ARG A 73 -33.43 33.28 8.40
#